data_AF-A0A2W4IRR4-F1
#
_entry.id   AF-A0A2W4IRR4-F1
#
_cell.length_a   1.000
_cell.length_b   1.000
_cell.length_c   1.000
_cell.angle_alpha   90.00
_cell.angle_beta   90.00
_cell.angle_gamma   90.00
#
_symmetry.space_group_name_H-M   'P 1'
#
loop_
_entity.id
_entity.type
_entity.pdbx_description
1 polymer ?
#
loop_
_entity_poly.entity_id
_entity_poly.type
_entity_poly.pdbx_seq_one_letter_code
_entity_poly.pdbx_strand_id
1 'polypeptide(L)'
;APKPQAAPQPAPARQQAAPAPAAKQDAKQEKKDQPGVKEVKPLRGASAAIAKNMDASLEVPTATSVRAVPAKLMADNRIVINNHLKRTRGGKVSFTHLIGYAMIRALKYFPNMNRHYAEIDGKPHVVTPEHVNLGLAIDLKGKDGSRNLVVASIKAVEDMSFFEFWQAYEEVISKARNNKLTADDFAGTTISLTNPGGIGTNHSVPRLQKGQGAIIGVGALEYPAQFEGTSEKTLTDLGISKIITLTSTYDHRIIQGAESGEFLKKIHQLLLGEDKFYDDIFTSLRLPYEPVRWVEDIPDGDVDKTARIIELIDAYRMRGHLMADTDPLNYRQRRHEDLDILSHGLTLWDLDREFAVGGFAGKQRMKLRDVLGVLRDAYCRTVGVEYQHIINPEERRWLQERIEVPHPKPSPGEQKYILSKLNAAEAFETFLQTKYVGQKRFSLEGGETVIPLLDTILDKAAEYELDEVVIGMPHRGRLNVLANIVGKPISQIFQEFEGNLDPGQAHGSGDVKYHLGAEGKYFRMFGDGETKVTLTANPSHLETVDPVLEG
;
A
#
# COMPACT_ATOMS: atom_id res chain seq x y z
N ALA A 1 75.84 27.27 60.03
CA ALA A 1 74.83 28.34 59.90
C ALA A 1 74.07 28.09 58.61
N PRO A 2 72.74 27.87 58.67
CA PRO A 2 71.83 28.98 58.35
C PRO A 2 70.45 28.95 59.08
N LYS A 3 69.73 30.06 58.91
CA LYS A 3 68.30 30.37 59.11
C LYS A 3 67.87 31.20 57.87
N PRO A 4 66.59 31.49 57.55
CA PRO A 4 65.32 31.09 58.20
C PRO A 4 64.09 30.86 57.26
N GLN A 5 62.93 30.57 57.91
CA GLN A 5 61.50 30.90 57.57
C GLN A 5 60.77 30.08 56.49
N ALA A 6 59.49 29.69 56.59
CA ALA A 6 58.39 29.73 57.59
C ALA A 6 57.45 28.52 57.25
N ALA A 7 56.52 27.97 58.04
CA ALA A 7 55.49 28.46 58.98
C ALA A 7 55.04 27.31 59.94
N PRO A 8 54.17 27.55 60.94
CA PRO A 8 52.82 26.94 60.82
C PRO A 8 51.63 27.70 61.46
N GLN A 9 50.45 27.35 60.93
CA GLN A 9 49.02 27.39 61.37
C GLN A 9 48.72 27.52 62.89
N PRO A 10 47.49 27.89 63.36
CA PRO A 10 46.19 27.37 62.87
C PRO A 10 44.91 28.25 63.02
N ALA A 11 43.81 27.75 62.43
CA ALA A 11 42.41 28.10 62.74
C ALA A 11 41.98 27.46 64.09
N PRO A 12 40.75 27.64 64.64
CA PRO A 12 39.60 28.45 64.20
C PRO A 12 38.91 29.27 65.33
N ALA A 13 38.01 30.21 64.99
CA ALA A 13 36.91 30.62 65.86
C ALA A 13 35.70 31.14 65.06
N ARG A 14 34.52 30.57 65.35
CA ARG A 14 33.20 30.99 64.87
C ARG A 14 32.84 32.39 65.40
N GLN A 15 32.27 33.25 64.56
CA GLN A 15 31.36 34.30 65.03
C GLN A 15 30.37 34.77 63.95
N GLN A 16 29.09 34.58 64.31
CA GLN A 16 27.91 35.43 64.14
C GLN A 16 27.52 36.02 62.77
N ALA A 17 26.28 35.70 62.42
CA ALA A 17 25.52 36.22 61.29
C ALA A 17 25.06 37.68 61.50
N ALA A 18 25.10 38.45 60.42
CA ALA A 18 24.38 39.72 60.19
C ALA A 18 24.22 39.93 58.66
N PRO A 19 23.38 40.86 58.18
CA PRO A 19 22.04 40.59 57.67
C PRO A 19 21.94 40.56 56.14
N ALA A 20 20.81 40.03 55.65
CA ALA A 20 20.46 39.89 54.24
C ALA A 20 20.51 41.22 53.45
N PRO A 21 21.09 41.24 52.22
CA PRO A 21 20.89 42.34 51.29
C PRO A 21 19.49 42.27 50.67
N ALA A 22 18.85 43.44 50.63
CA ALA A 22 17.49 43.69 50.20
C ALA A 22 17.08 43.01 48.89
N ALA A 23 15.89 42.42 48.91
CA ALA A 23 15.17 41.99 47.72
C ALA A 23 15.08 43.15 46.71
N LYS A 24 15.70 42.98 45.55
CA LYS A 24 15.40 43.81 44.38
C LYS A 24 13.96 43.50 44.01
N GLN A 25 13.10 44.48 44.27
CA GLN A 25 11.71 44.51 43.82
C GLN A 25 11.69 44.23 42.32
N ASP A 26 11.07 43.11 41.95
CA ASP A 26 10.57 42.92 40.60
C ASP A 26 9.65 44.10 40.29
N ALA A 27 10.11 44.98 39.41
CA ALA A 27 9.25 45.96 38.77
C ALA A 27 8.21 45.16 37.97
N LYS A 28 7.06 44.87 38.60
CA LYS A 28 5.83 44.54 37.89
C LYS A 28 5.59 45.70 36.94
N GLN A 29 5.92 45.51 35.67
CA GLN A 29 5.38 46.32 34.59
C GLN A 29 3.86 46.25 34.72
N GLU A 30 3.27 47.36 35.13
CA GLU A 30 1.83 47.57 35.08
C GLU A 30 1.37 47.25 33.67
N LYS A 31 0.50 46.25 33.55
CA LYS A 31 -0.30 46.07 32.34
C LYS A 31 -1.09 47.36 32.17
N LYS A 32 -0.69 48.20 31.21
CA LYS A 32 -1.62 49.17 30.63
C LYS A 32 -2.71 48.35 29.98
N ASP A 33 -3.84 48.21 30.68
CA ASP A 33 -5.06 47.70 30.10
C ASP A 33 -5.43 48.61 28.93
N GLN A 34 -5.19 48.13 27.71
CA GLN A 34 -5.78 48.74 26.53
C GLN A 34 -7.30 48.57 26.65
N PRO A 35 -8.09 49.65 26.59
CA PRO A 35 -9.53 49.56 26.75
C PRO A 35 -10.12 48.59 25.70
N GLY A 36 -10.74 47.50 26.15
CA GLY A 36 -11.41 46.53 25.29
C GLY A 36 -10.65 45.23 24.99
N VAL A 37 -9.40 45.06 25.44
CA VAL A 37 -8.63 43.82 25.20
C VAL A 37 -8.73 42.87 26.40
N LYS A 38 -9.53 41.81 26.28
CA LYS A 38 -9.77 40.83 27.36
C LYS A 38 -8.55 39.96 27.71
N GLU A 39 -7.66 39.69 26.76
CA GLU A 39 -6.49 38.83 26.99
C GLU A 39 -5.34 39.19 26.03
N VAL A 40 -4.12 39.28 26.57
CA VAL A 40 -2.87 39.45 25.80
C VAL A 40 -1.90 38.35 26.20
N LYS A 41 -1.54 37.49 25.24
CA LYS A 41 -0.58 36.39 25.43
C LYS A 41 0.58 36.56 24.44
N PRO A 42 1.85 36.53 24.90
CA PRO A 42 2.99 36.56 23.99
C PRO A 42 3.08 35.26 23.18
N LEU A 43 3.34 35.37 21.88
CA LEU A 43 3.66 34.21 21.05
C LEU A 43 5.01 33.64 21.49
N ARG A 44 5.10 32.30 21.64
CA ARG A 44 6.32 31.60 22.04
C ARG A 44 6.52 30.36 21.18
N GLY A 45 7.76 29.86 21.12
CA GLY A 45 8.10 28.63 20.41
C GLY A 45 7.70 28.66 18.93
N ALA A 46 6.97 27.64 18.48
CA ALA A 46 6.54 27.49 17.09
C ALA A 46 5.68 28.68 16.59
N SER A 47 4.78 29.22 17.41
CA SER A 47 3.92 30.35 17.01
C SER A 47 4.73 31.63 16.77
N ALA A 48 5.79 31.86 17.54
CA ALA A 48 6.70 32.98 17.31
C ALA A 48 7.55 32.80 16.04
N ALA A 49 7.98 31.56 15.75
CA ALA A 49 8.67 31.23 14.51
C ALA A 49 7.77 31.42 13.27
N ILE A 50 6.50 31.03 13.36
CA ILE A 50 5.51 31.29 12.29
C ILE A 50 5.38 32.80 12.06
N ALA A 51 5.19 33.60 13.11
CA ALA A 51 5.09 35.05 12.97
C ALA A 51 6.30 35.65 12.25
N LYS A 52 7.52 35.29 12.68
CA LYS A 52 8.77 35.72 12.02
C LYS A 52 8.82 35.33 10.54
N ASN A 53 8.39 34.11 10.20
CA ASN A 53 8.37 33.64 8.82
C ASN A 53 7.30 34.35 7.98
N MET A 54 6.16 34.71 8.57
CA MET A 54 5.11 35.48 7.91
C MET A 54 5.56 36.91 7.63
N ASP A 55 6.24 37.57 8.58
CA ASP A 55 6.83 38.89 8.36
C ASP A 55 7.85 38.84 7.21
N ALA A 56 8.73 37.83 7.18
CA ALA A 56 9.69 37.64 6.10
C ALA A 56 9.01 37.36 4.73
N SER A 57 7.83 36.72 4.72
CA SER A 57 7.08 36.45 3.49
C SER A 57 6.51 37.70 2.83
N LEU A 58 6.44 38.84 3.52
CA LEU A 58 5.96 40.10 2.97
C LEU A 58 6.88 40.64 1.86
N GLU A 59 8.17 40.31 1.92
CA GLU A 59 9.18 40.71 0.93
C GLU A 59 9.19 39.85 -0.33
N VAL A 60 8.36 38.81 -0.39
CA VAL A 60 8.25 37.93 -1.57
C VAL A 60 7.04 38.38 -2.39
N PRO A 61 7.25 39.12 -3.50
CA PRO A 61 6.16 39.52 -4.38
C PRO A 61 5.64 38.28 -5.11
N THR A 62 4.46 37.83 -4.68
CA THR A 62 3.85 36.61 -5.19
C THR A 62 2.78 36.91 -6.22
N ALA A 63 2.66 36.01 -7.20
CA ALA A 63 1.50 35.91 -8.08
C ALA A 63 0.92 34.49 -7.97
N THR A 64 -0.32 34.31 -8.45
CA THR A 64 -1.02 33.03 -8.34
C THR A 64 -1.69 32.64 -9.64
N SER A 65 -1.41 31.42 -10.09
CA SER A 65 -2.12 30.76 -11.18
C SER A 65 -3.05 29.71 -10.61
N VAL A 66 -4.20 29.50 -11.25
CA VAL A 66 -5.23 28.55 -10.80
C VAL A 66 -5.66 27.67 -11.96
N ARG A 67 -5.86 26.38 -11.72
CA ARG A 67 -6.37 25.43 -12.71
C ARG A 67 -7.30 24.41 -12.06
N ALA A 68 -8.50 24.27 -12.61
CA ALA A 68 -9.38 23.14 -12.31
C ALA A 68 -8.87 21.88 -13.03
N VAL A 69 -8.82 20.76 -12.32
CA VAL A 69 -8.34 19.47 -12.83
C VAL A 69 -9.39 18.39 -12.55
N PRO A 70 -9.81 17.59 -13.54
CA PRO A 70 -10.72 16.47 -13.30
C PRO A 70 -10.05 15.42 -12.43
N ALA A 71 -10.80 14.89 -11.46
CA ALA A 71 -10.28 13.93 -10.49
C ALA A 71 -10.76 12.49 -10.73
N LYS A 72 -11.58 12.23 -11.77
CA LYS A 72 -12.16 10.91 -12.05
C LYS A 72 -11.10 9.82 -12.19
N LEU A 73 -10.16 9.99 -13.12
CA LEU A 73 -9.12 9.00 -13.38
C LEU A 73 -8.25 8.75 -12.14
N MET A 74 -7.87 9.84 -11.47
CA MET A 74 -7.09 9.78 -10.24
C MET A 74 -7.84 9.02 -9.13
N ALA A 75 -9.15 9.24 -8.97
CA ALA A 75 -9.98 8.53 -8.01
C ALA A 75 -10.09 7.03 -8.36
N ASP A 76 -10.32 6.71 -9.64
CA ASP A 76 -10.49 5.34 -10.10
C ASP A 76 -9.21 4.51 -9.95
N ASN A 77 -8.08 5.03 -10.41
CA ASN A 77 -6.79 4.37 -10.23
C ASN A 77 -6.41 4.26 -8.75
N ARG A 78 -6.72 5.27 -7.92
CA ARG A 78 -6.51 5.19 -6.47
C ARG A 78 -7.35 4.09 -5.81
N ILE A 79 -8.57 3.82 -6.27
CA ILE A 79 -9.39 2.70 -5.78
C ILE A 79 -8.72 1.37 -6.13
N VAL A 80 -8.26 1.20 -7.39
CA VAL A 80 -7.55 -0.01 -7.83
C VAL A 80 -6.28 -0.25 -7.00
N ILE A 81 -5.46 0.79 -6.83
CA ILE A 81 -4.24 0.74 -6.00
C ILE A 81 -4.55 0.31 -4.57
N ASN A 82 -5.49 0.97 -3.91
CA ASN A 82 -5.80 0.68 -2.51
C ASN A 82 -6.45 -0.68 -2.31
N ASN A 83 -7.24 -1.16 -3.27
CA ASN A 83 -7.82 -2.50 -3.23
C ASN A 83 -6.72 -3.57 -3.33
N HIS A 84 -5.70 -3.36 -4.16
CA HIS A 84 -4.53 -4.23 -4.21
C HIS A 84 -3.74 -4.18 -2.89
N LEU A 85 -3.38 -2.98 -2.41
CA LEU A 85 -2.60 -2.82 -1.17
C LEU A 85 -3.29 -3.42 0.06
N LYS A 86 -4.61 -3.29 0.19
CA LYS A 86 -5.40 -3.90 1.29
C LYS A 86 -5.26 -5.43 1.37
N ARG A 87 -4.89 -6.07 0.27
CA ARG A 87 -4.75 -7.53 0.15
C ARG A 87 -3.32 -8.02 0.20
N THR A 88 -2.36 -7.20 -0.21
CA THR A 88 -0.95 -7.56 -0.22
C THR A 88 -0.22 -7.00 1.00
N ARG A 89 0.56 -5.94 0.84
CA ARG A 89 1.50 -5.41 1.84
C ARG A 89 0.86 -4.45 2.85
N GLY A 90 -0.41 -4.08 2.65
CA GLY A 90 -1.06 -3.03 3.44
C GLY A 90 -0.67 -1.62 2.98
N GLY A 91 -1.07 -0.63 3.78
CA GLY A 91 -0.89 0.80 3.47
C GLY A 91 -2.05 1.39 2.64
N LYS A 92 -2.01 2.70 2.45
CA LYS A 92 -3.03 3.44 1.70
C LYS A 92 -2.42 4.62 0.95
N VAL A 93 -2.63 4.66 -0.36
CA VAL A 93 -2.28 5.80 -1.20
C VAL A 93 -3.37 6.88 -1.10
N SER A 94 -2.96 8.11 -0.81
CA SER A 94 -3.81 9.29 -0.73
C SER A 94 -3.80 10.05 -2.07
N PHE A 95 -4.74 10.98 -2.24
CA PHE A 95 -4.71 11.88 -3.40
C PHE A 95 -3.47 12.78 -3.39
N THR A 96 -3.00 13.20 -2.22
CA THR A 96 -1.79 14.03 -2.10
C THR A 96 -0.53 13.30 -2.50
N HIS A 97 -0.45 11.96 -2.33
CA HIS A 97 0.68 11.19 -2.87
C HIS A 97 0.71 11.28 -4.40
N LEU A 98 -0.43 11.08 -5.06
CA LEU A 98 -0.52 11.14 -6.52
C LEU A 98 -0.23 12.54 -7.04
N ILE A 99 -0.82 13.57 -6.44
CA ILE A 99 -0.61 14.97 -6.84
C ILE A 99 0.84 15.42 -6.57
N GLY A 100 1.40 15.07 -5.41
CA GLY A 100 2.79 15.36 -5.07
C GLY A 100 3.76 14.71 -6.03
N TYR A 101 3.54 13.45 -6.40
CA TYR A 101 4.37 12.76 -7.39
C TYR A 101 4.22 13.35 -8.80
N ALA A 102 3.00 13.71 -9.21
CA ALA A 102 2.76 14.41 -10.48
C ALA A 102 3.48 15.77 -10.52
N MET A 103 3.49 16.50 -9.40
CA MET A 103 4.24 17.75 -9.26
C MET A 103 5.74 17.54 -9.42
N ILE A 104 6.31 16.52 -8.77
CA ILE A 104 7.74 16.18 -8.90
C ILE A 104 8.09 15.82 -10.36
N ARG A 105 7.25 15.02 -11.01
CA ARG A 105 7.41 14.68 -12.44
C ARG A 105 7.32 15.90 -13.35
N ALA A 106 6.41 16.84 -13.05
CA ALA A 106 6.28 18.07 -13.81
C ALA A 106 7.51 18.98 -13.70
N LEU A 107 8.24 18.94 -12.58
CA LEU A 107 9.47 19.74 -12.39
C LEU A 107 10.60 19.35 -13.36
N LYS A 108 10.59 18.13 -13.89
CA LYS A 108 11.53 17.71 -14.95
C LYS A 108 11.36 18.53 -16.23
N TYR A 109 10.15 19.02 -16.50
CA TYR A 109 9.83 19.88 -17.64
C TYR A 109 9.96 21.37 -17.31
N PHE A 110 9.74 21.74 -16.04
CA PHE A 110 9.74 23.13 -15.58
C PHE A 110 10.68 23.31 -14.38
N PRO A 111 12.00 23.16 -14.56
CA PRO A 111 12.96 23.22 -13.45
C PRO A 111 13.01 24.61 -12.78
N ASN A 112 12.59 25.67 -13.47
CA ASN A 112 12.54 27.02 -12.90
C ASN A 112 11.54 27.13 -11.74
N MET A 113 10.50 26.29 -11.72
CA MET A 113 9.52 26.26 -10.62
C MET A 113 10.16 25.80 -9.28
N ASN A 114 11.33 25.16 -9.32
CA ASN A 114 12.11 24.75 -8.15
C ASN A 114 13.17 25.79 -7.72
N ARG A 115 13.39 26.85 -8.52
CA ARG A 115 14.39 27.90 -8.23
C ARG A 115 13.83 28.91 -7.23
N HIS A 116 14.70 29.62 -6.52
CA HIS A 116 14.28 30.70 -5.62
C HIS A 116 15.11 31.97 -5.82
N TYR A 117 14.51 33.11 -5.46
CA TYR A 117 15.19 34.40 -5.47
C TYR A 117 16.09 34.53 -4.24
N ALA A 118 17.31 35.03 -4.44
CA ALA A 118 18.20 35.43 -3.36
C ALA A 118 18.93 36.73 -3.71
N GLU A 119 19.30 37.50 -2.69
CA GLU A 119 20.27 38.58 -2.84
C GLU A 119 21.63 38.10 -2.37
N ILE A 120 22.59 38.06 -3.29
CA ILE A 120 23.97 37.68 -3.04
C ILE A 120 24.82 38.89 -3.40
N ASP A 121 25.62 39.37 -2.45
CA ASP A 121 26.43 40.58 -2.58
C ASP A 121 25.63 41.82 -3.02
N GLY A 122 24.40 41.95 -2.49
CA GLY A 122 23.48 43.06 -2.79
C GLY A 122 22.89 43.07 -4.20
N LYS A 123 23.05 41.97 -4.96
CA LYS A 123 22.50 41.83 -6.31
C LYS A 123 21.43 40.74 -6.37
N PRO A 124 20.37 40.93 -7.17
CA PRO A 124 19.34 39.92 -7.37
C PRO A 124 19.91 38.71 -8.13
N HIS A 125 19.69 37.51 -7.58
CA HIS A 125 20.10 36.24 -8.19
C HIS A 125 18.93 35.25 -8.22
N VAL A 126 18.97 34.37 -9.20
CA VAL A 126 18.12 33.17 -9.27
C VAL A 126 19.00 31.99 -8.83
N VAL A 127 18.62 31.35 -7.73
CA VAL A 127 19.35 30.19 -7.21
C VAL A 127 18.67 28.92 -7.70
N THR A 128 19.47 28.02 -8.29
CA THR A 128 19.03 26.67 -8.68
C THR A 128 19.50 25.70 -7.60
N PRO A 129 18.58 25.12 -6.79
CA PRO A 129 18.94 24.09 -5.83
C PRO A 129 19.48 22.84 -6.52
N GLU A 130 20.37 22.10 -5.85
CA GLU A 130 20.90 20.83 -6.34
C GLU A 130 19.81 19.75 -6.43
N HIS A 131 18.88 19.75 -5.48
CA HIS A 131 17.83 18.75 -5.34
C HIS A 131 16.43 19.36 -5.35
N VAL A 132 15.43 18.52 -5.62
CA VAL A 132 14.03 18.84 -5.32
C VAL A 132 13.74 18.36 -3.91
N ASN A 133 13.46 19.29 -3.00
CA ASN A 133 13.10 18.99 -1.62
C ASN A 133 11.65 19.40 -1.39
N LEU A 134 10.76 18.42 -1.36
CA LEU A 134 9.31 18.62 -1.27
C LEU A 134 8.89 18.94 0.17
N GLY A 135 8.48 20.17 0.40
CA GLY A 135 7.82 20.58 1.64
C GLY A 135 6.38 20.11 1.70
N LEU A 136 6.02 19.34 2.71
CA LEU A 136 4.69 18.85 2.94
C LEU A 136 4.05 19.55 4.14
N ALA A 137 2.94 20.24 3.90
CA ALA A 137 2.16 20.84 4.97
C ALA A 137 1.34 19.77 5.72
N ILE A 138 1.61 19.59 7.01
CA ILE A 138 1.00 18.60 7.89
C ILE A 138 0.24 19.34 8.99
N ASP A 139 -1.06 19.12 9.04
CA ASP A 139 -1.92 19.60 10.12
C ASP A 139 -1.84 18.65 11.32
N LEU A 140 -1.21 19.11 12.40
CA LEU A 140 -1.08 18.38 13.66
C LEU A 140 -2.13 18.87 14.66
N LYS A 141 -2.94 17.93 15.16
CA LYS A 141 -3.92 18.20 16.22
C LYS A 141 -3.28 18.01 17.60
N GLY A 142 -3.21 19.08 18.37
CA GLY A 142 -2.81 19.07 19.77
C GLY A 142 -3.84 18.39 20.67
N LYS A 143 -3.41 17.94 21.86
CA LYS A 143 -4.28 17.27 22.85
C LYS A 143 -5.38 18.19 23.40
N ASP A 144 -5.16 19.49 23.33
CA ASP A 144 -6.05 20.58 23.76
C ASP A 144 -7.02 21.03 22.65
N GLY A 145 -7.02 20.34 21.49
CA GLY A 145 -7.82 20.74 20.33
C GLY A 145 -7.18 21.84 19.48
N SER A 146 -6.00 22.35 19.85
CA SER A 146 -5.24 23.27 18.99
C SER A 146 -4.80 22.58 17.70
N ARG A 147 -4.65 23.33 16.61
CA ARG A 147 -4.13 22.84 15.33
C ARG A 147 -2.87 23.60 14.99
N ASN A 148 -1.79 22.87 14.74
CA ASN A 148 -0.51 23.43 14.33
C ASN A 148 -0.17 22.90 12.95
N LEU A 149 -0.03 23.81 11.99
CA LEU A 149 0.46 23.49 10.65
C LEU A 149 1.98 23.53 10.66
N VAL A 150 2.61 22.42 10.28
CA VAL A 150 4.06 22.33 10.12
C VAL A 150 4.38 21.92 8.68
N VAL A 151 5.50 22.40 8.14
CA VAL A 151 5.95 22.03 6.78
C VAL A 151 7.24 21.22 6.91
N ALA A 152 7.18 19.93 6.63
CA ALA A 152 8.34 19.03 6.70
C ALA A 152 8.82 18.66 5.29
N SER A 153 10.12 18.54 5.09
CA SER A 153 10.78 18.44 3.80
C SER A 153 11.21 17.01 3.51
N ILE A 154 10.69 16.42 2.43
CA ILE A 154 11.18 15.17 1.86
C ILE A 154 12.31 15.52 0.89
N LYS A 155 13.51 14.98 1.13
CA LYS A 155 14.73 15.39 0.41
C LYS A 155 14.94 14.60 -0.87
N ALA A 156 15.58 15.22 -1.87
CA ALA A 156 16.08 14.60 -3.10
C ALA A 156 15.05 13.68 -3.78
N VAL A 157 13.85 14.20 -4.04
CA VAL A 157 12.72 13.39 -4.55
C VAL A 157 12.72 13.22 -6.08
N GLU A 158 13.60 13.90 -6.81
CA GLU A 158 13.62 13.96 -8.28
C GLU A 158 13.83 12.61 -8.99
N ASP A 159 14.57 11.70 -8.34
CA ASP A 159 14.95 10.39 -8.87
C ASP A 159 14.22 9.22 -8.17
N MET A 160 13.35 9.51 -7.21
CA MET A 160 12.58 8.48 -6.52
C MET A 160 11.54 7.84 -7.45
N SER A 161 11.46 6.51 -7.41
CA SER A 161 10.27 5.79 -7.86
C SER A 161 9.06 6.16 -6.99
N PHE A 162 7.84 5.87 -7.47
CA PHE A 162 6.64 6.18 -6.69
C PHE A 162 6.62 5.48 -5.32
N PHE A 163 7.10 4.24 -5.24
CA PHE A 163 7.19 3.48 -4.01
C PHE A 163 8.16 4.12 -3.01
N GLU A 164 9.37 4.50 -3.44
CA GLU A 164 10.35 5.18 -2.60
C GLU A 164 9.82 6.54 -2.11
N PHE A 165 9.22 7.32 -3.01
CA PHE A 165 8.57 8.57 -2.67
C PHE A 165 7.46 8.38 -1.63
N TRP A 166 6.60 7.38 -1.83
CA TRP A 166 5.50 7.09 -0.91
C TRP A 166 6.02 6.64 0.47
N GLN A 167 7.07 5.82 0.52
CA GLN A 167 7.70 5.43 1.79
C GLN A 167 8.31 6.64 2.51
N ALA A 168 9.08 7.47 1.81
CA ALA A 168 9.69 8.67 2.38
C ALA A 168 8.60 9.66 2.89
N TYR A 169 7.50 9.80 2.15
CA TYR A 169 6.36 10.59 2.55
C TYR A 169 5.72 10.07 3.85
N GLU A 170 5.42 8.77 3.93
CA GLU A 170 4.82 8.16 5.13
C GLU A 170 5.77 8.20 6.34
N GLU A 171 7.09 8.10 6.12
CA GLU A 171 8.08 8.27 7.18
C GLU A 171 7.99 9.67 7.80
N VAL A 172 7.94 10.71 6.97
CA VAL A 172 7.81 12.11 7.43
C VAL A 172 6.47 12.32 8.16
N ILE A 173 5.36 11.79 7.64
CA ILE A 173 4.05 11.83 8.33
C ILE A 173 4.12 11.12 9.69
N SER A 174 4.77 9.96 9.75
CA SER A 174 4.95 9.19 10.99
C SER A 174 5.79 9.96 12.00
N LYS A 175 6.91 10.57 11.57
CA LYS A 175 7.74 11.44 12.43
C LYS A 175 6.93 12.62 12.96
N ALA A 176 6.15 13.29 12.11
CA ALA A 176 5.33 14.43 12.49
C ALA A 176 4.28 14.06 13.54
N ARG A 177 3.51 12.97 13.32
CA ARG A 177 2.48 12.51 14.26
C ARG A 177 3.05 12.05 15.60
N ASN A 178 4.25 11.50 15.58
CA ASN A 178 4.94 11.00 16.77
C ASN A 178 5.84 12.05 17.45
N ASN A 179 5.80 13.32 17.00
CA ASN A 179 6.65 14.42 17.49
C ASN A 179 8.17 14.11 17.44
N LYS A 180 8.61 13.45 16.35
CA LYS A 180 10.01 13.06 16.11
C LYS A 180 10.68 13.86 14.98
N LEU A 181 10.07 14.96 14.53
CA LEU A 181 10.70 15.86 13.55
C LEU A 181 11.89 16.58 14.19
N THR A 182 12.97 16.68 13.42
CA THR A 182 14.22 17.36 13.77
C THR A 182 14.35 18.66 12.98
N ALA A 183 15.34 19.50 13.30
CA ALA A 183 15.58 20.74 12.58
C ALA A 183 15.88 20.52 11.08
N ASP A 184 16.54 19.41 10.74
CA ASP A 184 16.88 19.07 9.36
C ASP A 184 15.62 18.76 8.51
N ASP A 185 14.60 18.16 9.13
CA ASP A 185 13.31 17.89 8.47
C ASP A 185 12.60 19.19 8.05
N PHE A 186 12.97 20.37 8.57
CA PHE A 186 12.39 21.66 8.16
C PHE A 186 13.26 22.42 7.17
N ALA A 187 14.54 22.07 7.05
CA ALA A 187 15.52 22.82 6.26
C ALA A 187 15.38 22.55 4.75
N GLY A 188 15.91 23.47 3.94
CA GLY A 188 16.20 23.20 2.52
C GLY A 188 15.00 22.90 1.62
N THR A 189 13.76 23.17 2.04
CA THR A 189 12.57 23.01 1.18
C THR A 189 12.68 23.94 -0.02
N THR A 190 12.45 23.42 -1.24
CA THR A 190 12.56 24.18 -2.49
C THR A 190 11.20 24.49 -3.11
N ILE A 191 10.25 23.57 -2.95
CA ILE A 191 8.85 23.69 -3.37
C ILE A 191 7.97 22.99 -2.33
N SER A 192 6.74 23.46 -2.12
CA SER A 192 5.84 22.84 -1.14
C SER A 192 4.46 22.51 -1.69
N LEU A 193 3.84 21.49 -1.09
CA LEU A 193 2.48 21.05 -1.34
C LEU A 193 1.64 21.24 -0.07
N THR A 194 0.52 21.94 -0.21
CA THR A 194 -0.45 22.14 0.87
C THR A 194 -1.84 21.65 0.45
N ASN A 195 -2.55 20.98 1.36
CA ASN A 195 -3.87 20.41 1.09
C ASN A 195 -4.93 20.93 2.07
N PRO A 196 -5.43 22.15 1.88
CA PRO A 196 -6.59 22.66 2.60
C PRO A 196 -7.91 22.02 2.13
N GLY A 197 -7.93 21.31 0.99
CA GLY A 197 -9.12 20.62 0.51
C GLY A 197 -9.71 19.60 1.48
N GLY A 198 -8.89 19.01 2.36
CA GLY A 198 -9.34 18.09 3.41
C GLY A 198 -10.31 18.69 4.43
N ILE A 199 -10.44 20.03 4.49
CA ILE A 199 -11.39 20.75 5.34
C ILE A 199 -12.47 21.50 4.55
N GLY A 200 -12.63 21.22 3.26
CA GLY A 200 -13.65 21.84 2.39
C GLY A 200 -13.23 23.18 1.79
N THR A 201 -11.94 23.52 1.81
CA THR A 201 -11.45 24.74 1.15
C THR A 201 -11.32 24.50 -0.35
N ASN A 202 -12.12 25.21 -1.17
CA ASN A 202 -12.06 25.11 -2.63
C ASN A 202 -10.66 25.41 -3.19
N HIS A 203 -10.04 26.52 -2.79
CA HIS A 203 -8.64 26.79 -3.13
C HIS A 203 -7.99 27.70 -2.08
N SER A 204 -6.65 27.68 -2.03
CA SER A 204 -5.86 28.52 -1.12
C SER A 204 -4.79 29.27 -1.90
N VAL A 205 -4.53 30.51 -1.45
CA VAL A 205 -3.43 31.35 -1.90
C VAL A 205 -2.45 31.48 -0.74
N PRO A 206 -1.56 30.49 -0.54
CA PRO A 206 -0.63 30.49 0.59
C PRO A 206 0.42 31.60 0.44
N ARG A 207 0.98 32.04 1.57
CA ARG A 207 2.13 32.97 1.59
C ARG A 207 3.42 32.19 1.31
N LEU A 208 4.12 32.53 0.23
CA LEU A 208 5.40 31.91 -0.14
C LEU A 208 6.51 32.34 0.83
N GLN A 209 7.29 31.37 1.31
CA GLN A 209 8.43 31.64 2.20
C GLN A 209 9.69 31.95 1.38
N LYS A 210 10.59 32.76 1.95
CA LYS A 210 11.92 32.99 1.35
C LYS A 210 12.66 31.65 1.21
N GLY A 211 13.38 31.48 0.10
CA GLY A 211 14.13 30.25 -0.20
C GLY A 211 13.34 29.18 -0.96
N GLN A 212 12.05 29.41 -1.26
CA GLN A 212 11.21 28.54 -2.09
C GLN A 212 10.80 29.23 -3.39
N GLY A 213 10.61 28.43 -4.45
CA GLY A 213 10.11 28.94 -5.74
C GLY A 213 8.59 29.08 -5.78
N ALA A 214 7.89 28.04 -5.33
CA ALA A 214 6.43 27.98 -5.38
C ALA A 214 5.83 27.14 -4.24
N ILE A 215 4.55 27.39 -3.97
CA ILE A 215 3.68 26.54 -3.17
C ILE A 215 2.50 26.11 -4.04
N ILE A 216 2.29 24.80 -4.13
CA ILE A 216 1.13 24.23 -4.81
C ILE A 216 0.04 23.92 -3.80
N GLY A 217 -1.13 24.54 -3.99
CA GLY A 217 -2.31 24.30 -3.17
C GLY A 217 -3.24 23.29 -3.82
N VAL A 218 -3.73 22.34 -3.02
CA VAL A 218 -4.73 21.34 -3.43
C VAL A 218 -6.07 21.67 -2.78
N GLY A 219 -7.03 22.00 -3.63
CA GLY A 219 -8.42 22.26 -3.28
C GLY A 219 -9.22 21.03 -2.86
N ALA A 220 -10.44 21.27 -2.42
CA ALA A 220 -11.41 20.23 -2.09
C ALA A 220 -11.79 19.41 -3.33
N LEU A 221 -12.15 18.14 -3.11
CA LEU A 221 -12.63 17.24 -4.15
C LEU A 221 -14.16 17.37 -4.24
N GLU A 222 -14.62 18.22 -5.15
CA GLU A 222 -16.02 18.66 -5.23
C GLU A 222 -16.53 18.58 -6.67
N TYR A 223 -17.84 18.53 -6.85
CA TYR A 223 -18.42 18.71 -8.18
C TYR A 223 -18.33 20.19 -8.56
N PRO A 224 -18.29 20.54 -9.86
CA PRO A 224 -18.40 21.93 -10.28
C PRO A 224 -19.67 22.56 -9.70
N ALA A 225 -19.60 23.85 -9.32
CA ALA A 225 -20.65 24.53 -8.57
C ALA A 225 -22.05 24.41 -9.19
N GLN A 226 -22.16 24.47 -10.52
CA GLN A 226 -23.43 24.34 -11.24
C GLN A 226 -24.10 22.95 -11.14
N PHE A 227 -23.37 21.94 -10.65
CA PHE A 227 -23.83 20.57 -10.48
C PHE A 227 -23.99 20.16 -9.02
N GLU A 228 -23.63 21.02 -8.06
CA GLU A 228 -23.87 20.76 -6.64
C GLU A 228 -25.37 20.56 -6.35
N GLY A 229 -25.69 19.56 -5.53
CA GLY A 229 -27.07 19.18 -5.22
C GLY A 229 -27.76 18.31 -6.29
N THR A 230 -27.12 18.08 -7.45
CA THR A 230 -27.62 17.12 -8.44
C THR A 230 -27.51 15.70 -7.90
N SER A 231 -28.48 14.84 -8.22
CA SER A 231 -28.45 13.45 -7.77
C SER A 231 -27.23 12.71 -8.33
N GLU A 232 -26.60 11.83 -7.54
CA GLU A 232 -25.43 11.04 -7.98
C GLU A 232 -25.72 10.21 -9.23
N LYS A 233 -26.96 9.71 -9.38
CA LYS A 233 -27.39 9.01 -10.59
C LYS A 233 -27.30 9.92 -11.81
N THR A 234 -27.90 11.11 -11.75
CA THR A 234 -27.88 12.08 -12.86
C THR A 234 -26.45 12.52 -13.19
N LEU A 235 -25.60 12.76 -12.19
CA LEU A 235 -24.19 13.11 -12.40
C LEU A 235 -23.45 12.01 -13.16
N THR A 236 -23.70 10.75 -12.77
CA THR A 236 -23.11 9.57 -13.41
C THR A 236 -23.62 9.37 -14.84
N ASP A 237 -24.92 9.52 -15.06
CA ASP A 237 -25.54 9.40 -16.38
C ASP A 237 -24.98 10.47 -17.34
N LEU A 238 -24.80 11.71 -16.86
CA LEU A 238 -24.23 12.83 -17.60
C LEU A 238 -22.69 12.79 -17.74
N GLY A 239 -22.00 11.81 -17.14
CA GLY A 239 -20.54 11.72 -17.19
C GLY A 239 -19.83 12.87 -16.45
N ILE A 240 -20.43 13.42 -15.40
CA ILE A 240 -19.86 14.54 -14.65
C ILE A 240 -19.00 14.00 -13.51
N SER A 241 -17.72 14.39 -13.49
CA SER A 241 -16.80 14.04 -12.40
C SER A 241 -16.57 15.18 -11.42
N LYS A 242 -16.14 14.81 -10.21
CA LYS A 242 -15.51 15.75 -9.29
C LYS A 242 -14.21 16.31 -9.87
N ILE A 243 -13.91 17.55 -9.51
CA ILE A 243 -12.68 18.25 -9.83
C ILE A 243 -11.89 18.54 -8.55
N ILE A 244 -10.62 18.85 -8.72
CA ILE A 244 -9.80 19.52 -7.71
C ILE A 244 -9.32 20.84 -8.30
N THR A 245 -9.25 21.88 -7.47
CA THR A 245 -8.63 23.14 -7.87
C THR A 245 -7.16 23.13 -7.44
N LEU A 246 -6.25 23.21 -8.40
CA LEU A 246 -4.82 23.40 -8.13
C LEU A 246 -4.47 24.88 -8.20
N THR A 247 -3.76 25.37 -7.19
CA THR A 247 -3.17 26.72 -7.20
C THR A 247 -1.66 26.63 -7.21
N SER A 248 -1.01 27.59 -7.86
CA SER A 248 0.43 27.77 -7.80
C SER A 248 0.68 29.20 -7.35
N THR A 249 1.12 29.39 -6.12
CA THR A 249 1.64 30.68 -5.65
C THR A 249 3.16 30.68 -5.82
N TYR A 250 3.68 31.61 -6.60
CA TYR A 250 5.10 31.65 -7.00
C TYR A 250 5.69 33.06 -6.86
N ASP A 251 7.02 33.13 -6.73
CA ASP A 251 7.75 34.39 -6.72
C ASP A 251 7.82 35.00 -8.13
N HIS A 252 7.09 36.09 -8.34
CA HIS A 252 6.93 36.68 -9.66
C HIS A 252 8.20 37.41 -10.16
N ARG A 253 9.24 37.54 -9.32
CA ARG A 253 10.55 38.05 -9.75
C ARG A 253 11.28 37.06 -10.66
N ILE A 254 11.06 35.76 -10.46
CA ILE A 254 11.86 34.70 -11.09
C ILE A 254 11.02 33.69 -11.89
N ILE A 255 9.74 33.57 -11.60
CA ILE A 255 8.82 32.66 -12.29
C ILE A 255 7.75 33.49 -13.00
N GLN A 256 7.56 33.25 -14.29
CA GLN A 256 6.55 33.95 -15.10
C GLN A 256 5.19 33.29 -14.96
N GLY A 257 4.09 34.06 -15.06
CA GLY A 257 2.75 33.51 -14.95
C GLY A 257 2.38 32.47 -16.02
N ALA A 258 2.91 32.63 -17.24
CA ALA A 258 2.76 31.64 -18.30
C ALA A 258 3.42 30.30 -17.92
N GLU A 259 4.61 30.33 -17.32
CA GLU A 259 5.33 29.13 -16.88
C GLU A 259 4.61 28.42 -15.73
N SER A 260 4.12 29.17 -14.74
CA SER A 260 3.30 28.60 -13.66
C SER A 260 2.00 27.97 -14.20
N GLY A 261 1.35 28.61 -15.20
CA GLY A 261 0.16 28.07 -15.85
C GLY A 261 0.42 26.78 -16.62
N GLU A 262 1.52 26.71 -17.38
CA GLU A 262 1.95 25.48 -18.09
C GLU A 262 2.43 24.39 -17.12
N PHE A 263 3.01 24.74 -15.98
CA PHE A 263 3.34 23.79 -14.92
C PHE A 263 2.08 23.10 -14.37
N LEU A 264 1.04 23.88 -14.03
CA LEU A 264 -0.25 23.32 -13.60
C LEU A 264 -0.92 22.50 -14.71
N LYS A 265 -0.77 22.91 -15.97
CA LYS A 265 -1.24 22.13 -17.13
C LYS A 265 -0.54 20.78 -17.23
N LYS A 266 0.77 20.74 -17.03
CA LYS A 266 1.51 19.47 -17.05
C LYS A 266 1.11 18.55 -15.91
N ILE A 267 0.88 19.08 -14.70
CA ILE A 267 0.32 18.29 -13.60
C ILE A 267 -1.06 17.73 -13.97
N HIS A 268 -1.95 18.55 -14.55
CA HIS A 268 -3.26 18.08 -15.05
C HIS A 268 -3.09 16.92 -16.01
N GLN A 269 -2.24 17.06 -17.03
CA GLN A 269 -1.98 16.04 -18.04
C GLN A 269 -1.44 14.73 -17.44
N LEU A 270 -0.49 14.81 -16.51
CA LEU A 270 0.03 13.65 -15.79
C LEU A 270 -1.07 12.95 -14.97
N LEU A 271 -1.94 13.71 -14.30
CA LEU A 271 -3.09 13.16 -13.57
C LEU A 271 -4.18 12.58 -14.49
N LEU A 272 -4.13 12.87 -15.80
CA LEU A 272 -4.91 12.18 -16.85
C LEU A 272 -4.17 10.99 -17.47
N GLY A 273 -2.96 10.67 -16.99
CA GLY A 273 -2.21 9.50 -17.41
C GLY A 273 -1.20 9.71 -18.53
N GLU A 274 -0.94 10.96 -18.95
CA GLU A 274 0.17 11.26 -19.88
C GLU A 274 1.53 10.80 -19.29
N ASP A 275 2.53 10.63 -20.16
CA ASP A 275 3.89 10.17 -19.82
C ASP A 275 3.91 8.86 -19.01
N LYS A 276 2.96 7.96 -19.26
CA LYS A 276 2.84 6.67 -18.57
C LYS A 276 2.73 6.82 -17.05
N PHE A 277 2.18 7.93 -16.57
CA PHE A 277 2.17 8.27 -15.14
C PHE A 277 1.59 7.15 -14.25
N TYR A 278 0.43 6.60 -14.61
CA TYR A 278 -0.17 5.50 -13.85
C TYR A 278 0.51 4.15 -14.10
N ASP A 279 1.08 3.91 -15.29
CA ASP A 279 1.82 2.68 -15.57
C ASP A 279 3.08 2.59 -14.70
N ASP A 280 3.81 3.69 -14.57
CA ASP A 280 5.00 3.79 -13.71
C ASP A 280 4.62 3.58 -12.24
N ILE A 281 3.50 4.16 -11.78
CA ILE A 281 2.99 3.95 -10.41
C ILE A 281 2.61 2.49 -10.19
N PHE A 282 1.87 1.89 -11.11
CA PHE A 282 1.42 0.51 -10.99
C PHE A 282 2.61 -0.46 -11.02
N THR A 283 3.59 -0.21 -11.88
CA THR A 283 4.85 -0.97 -11.95
C THR A 283 5.64 -0.84 -10.65
N SER A 284 5.80 0.39 -10.14
CA SER A 284 6.53 0.66 -8.89
C SER A 284 5.88 -0.02 -7.68
N LEU A 285 4.55 -0.09 -7.65
CA LEU A 285 3.79 -0.79 -6.61
C LEU A 285 3.56 -2.29 -6.90
N ARG A 286 4.07 -2.80 -8.03
CA ARG A 286 3.88 -4.18 -8.52
C ARG A 286 2.41 -4.61 -8.63
N LEU A 287 1.54 -3.73 -9.12
CA LEU A 287 0.16 -4.10 -9.46
C LEU A 287 0.16 -4.96 -10.74
N PRO A 288 -0.45 -6.16 -10.74
CA PRO A 288 -0.45 -7.03 -11.92
C PRO A 288 -1.51 -6.64 -12.97
N TYR A 289 -2.22 -5.52 -12.79
CA TYR A 289 -3.30 -5.07 -13.68
C TYR A 289 -2.89 -3.81 -14.44
N GLU A 290 -3.54 -3.55 -15.57
CA GLU A 290 -3.44 -2.24 -16.22
C GLU A 290 -4.21 -1.16 -15.44
N PRO A 291 -3.70 0.08 -15.40
CA PRO A 291 -4.45 1.20 -14.85
C PRO A 291 -5.66 1.53 -15.71
N VAL A 292 -6.68 2.11 -15.07
CA VAL A 292 -7.80 2.74 -15.77
C VAL A 292 -7.24 3.84 -16.68
N ARG A 293 -7.75 3.92 -17.90
CA ARG A 293 -7.33 4.87 -18.93
C ARG A 293 -8.31 6.02 -19.04
N TRP A 294 -7.81 7.23 -19.30
CA TRP A 294 -8.65 8.37 -19.66
C TRP A 294 -9.03 8.26 -21.13
N VAL A 295 -10.32 8.13 -21.37
CA VAL A 295 -10.92 8.09 -22.70
C VAL A 295 -12.19 8.92 -22.69
N GLU A 296 -12.60 9.40 -23.85
CA GLU A 296 -13.89 10.07 -24.01
C GLU A 296 -15.04 9.11 -23.72
N ASP A 297 -16.15 9.61 -23.18
CA ASP A 297 -17.35 8.79 -22.99
C ASP A 297 -17.91 8.38 -24.34
N ILE A 298 -18.21 7.09 -24.48
CA ILE A 298 -18.78 6.54 -25.71
C ILE A 298 -20.31 6.65 -25.58
N PRO A 299 -20.99 7.38 -26.49
CA PRO A 299 -22.45 7.45 -26.44
C PRO A 299 -23.06 6.08 -26.70
N ASP A 300 -24.31 5.89 -26.26
CA ASP A 300 -25.04 4.67 -26.58
C ASP A 300 -25.16 4.51 -28.10
N GLY A 301 -24.70 3.38 -28.61
CA GLY A 301 -24.80 3.01 -30.02
C GLY A 301 -25.97 2.06 -30.28
N ASP A 302 -25.97 1.43 -31.46
CA ASP A 302 -27.01 0.44 -31.84
C ASP A 302 -27.07 -0.78 -30.89
N VAL A 303 -25.94 -1.12 -30.26
CA VAL A 303 -25.82 -2.21 -29.28
C VAL A 303 -25.72 -1.61 -27.87
N ASP A 304 -26.72 -1.95 -27.04
CA ASP A 304 -26.81 -1.56 -25.63
C ASP A 304 -25.56 -2.00 -24.84
N LYS A 305 -25.03 -1.11 -24.01
CA LYS A 305 -23.89 -1.38 -23.12
C LYS A 305 -24.13 -2.56 -22.18
N THR A 306 -25.38 -2.82 -21.82
CA THR A 306 -25.81 -3.99 -21.05
C THR A 306 -25.41 -5.31 -21.74
N ALA A 307 -25.56 -5.40 -23.07
CA ALA A 307 -25.16 -6.60 -23.82
C ALA A 307 -23.64 -6.81 -23.79
N ARG A 308 -22.87 -5.72 -23.94
CA ARG A 308 -21.40 -5.72 -23.84
C ARG A 308 -20.92 -6.16 -22.46
N ILE A 309 -21.65 -5.79 -21.39
CA ILE A 309 -21.31 -6.21 -20.03
C ILE A 309 -21.57 -7.70 -19.80
N ILE A 310 -22.65 -8.25 -20.36
CA ILE A 310 -22.91 -9.70 -20.30
C ILE A 310 -21.82 -10.46 -21.06
N GLU A 311 -21.44 -9.99 -22.25
CA GLU A 311 -20.32 -10.54 -23.03
C GLU A 311 -19.01 -10.52 -22.24
N LEU A 312 -18.72 -9.40 -21.56
CA LEU A 312 -17.56 -9.26 -20.70
C LEU A 312 -17.59 -10.24 -19.51
N ILE A 313 -18.74 -10.42 -18.85
CA ILE A 313 -18.89 -11.41 -17.76
C ILE A 313 -18.52 -12.81 -18.25
N ASP A 314 -19.05 -13.20 -19.41
CA ASP A 314 -18.77 -14.52 -19.98
C ASP A 314 -17.30 -14.64 -20.44
N ALA A 315 -16.69 -13.58 -20.97
CA ALA A 315 -15.28 -13.55 -21.30
C ALA A 315 -14.39 -13.82 -20.07
N TYR A 316 -14.67 -13.18 -18.93
CA TYR A 316 -13.94 -13.44 -17.68
C TYR A 316 -14.14 -14.87 -17.16
N ARG A 317 -15.34 -15.43 -17.27
CA ARG A 317 -15.60 -16.83 -16.88
C ARG A 317 -14.86 -17.84 -17.75
N MET A 318 -14.71 -17.55 -19.04
CA MET A 318 -14.04 -18.43 -19.99
C MET A 318 -12.52 -18.29 -19.97
N ARG A 319 -12.00 -17.06 -19.81
CA ARG A 319 -10.58 -16.73 -20.08
C ARG A 319 -9.90 -15.94 -18.96
N GLY A 320 -10.60 -15.63 -17.88
CA GLY A 320 -10.04 -14.87 -16.75
C GLY A 320 -8.78 -15.50 -16.16
N HIS A 321 -8.70 -16.84 -16.16
CA HIS A 321 -7.54 -17.60 -15.74
C HIS A 321 -6.24 -17.24 -16.49
N LEU A 322 -6.32 -16.81 -17.77
CA LEU A 322 -5.16 -16.36 -18.55
C LEU A 322 -4.56 -15.05 -18.02
N MET A 323 -5.36 -14.26 -17.29
CA MET A 323 -4.96 -13.00 -16.66
C MET A 323 -4.76 -13.14 -15.14
N ALA A 324 -4.97 -14.32 -14.57
CA ALA A 324 -4.76 -14.58 -13.14
C ALA A 324 -3.28 -14.48 -12.76
N ASP A 325 -3.00 -13.94 -11.58
CA ASP A 325 -1.67 -13.75 -11.01
C ASP A 325 -1.18 -14.97 -10.24
N THR A 326 -0.85 -16.03 -10.97
CA THR A 326 -0.50 -17.35 -10.45
C THR A 326 1.00 -17.65 -10.43
N ASP A 327 1.85 -16.80 -11.02
CA ASP A 327 3.31 -16.98 -11.07
C ASP A 327 3.97 -16.26 -9.87
N PRO A 328 4.51 -16.99 -8.87
CA PRO A 328 5.15 -16.37 -7.72
C PRO A 328 6.55 -15.79 -8.01
N LEU A 329 7.16 -16.11 -9.16
CA LEU A 329 8.55 -15.75 -9.48
C LEU A 329 8.64 -14.39 -10.18
N ASN A 330 7.78 -14.12 -11.15
CA ASN A 330 7.91 -12.98 -12.03
C ASN A 330 6.76 -11.99 -11.90
N TYR A 331 7.10 -10.73 -11.65
CA TYR A 331 6.14 -9.64 -11.84
C TYR A 331 5.94 -9.38 -13.34
N ARG A 332 4.68 -9.42 -13.76
CA ARG A 332 4.25 -8.99 -15.09
C ARG A 332 2.92 -8.27 -14.99
N GLN A 333 2.79 -7.14 -15.67
CA GLN A 333 1.49 -6.52 -15.87
C GLN A 333 0.69 -7.39 -16.85
N ARG A 334 -0.39 -7.98 -16.37
CA ARG A 334 -1.24 -8.91 -17.11
C ARG A 334 -2.32 -8.13 -17.83
N ARG A 335 -2.55 -8.52 -19.09
CA ARG A 335 -3.58 -7.96 -19.95
C ARG A 335 -4.11 -9.05 -20.87
N HIS A 336 -5.37 -8.94 -21.24
CA HIS A 336 -5.99 -9.77 -22.25
C HIS A 336 -7.04 -8.93 -22.98
N GLU A 337 -7.01 -8.95 -24.32
CA GLU A 337 -7.87 -8.08 -25.15
C GLU A 337 -9.36 -8.37 -24.91
N ASP A 338 -9.76 -9.66 -24.86
CA ASP A 338 -11.14 -10.06 -24.54
C ASP A 338 -11.62 -9.62 -23.14
N LEU A 339 -10.73 -9.27 -22.22
CA LEU A 339 -11.05 -8.90 -20.83
C LEU A 339 -10.93 -7.38 -20.58
N ASP A 340 -10.43 -6.63 -21.57
CA ASP A 340 -10.31 -5.19 -21.51
C ASP A 340 -11.69 -4.54 -21.71
N ILE A 341 -12.05 -3.57 -20.88
CA ILE A 341 -13.34 -2.88 -21.03
C ILE A 341 -13.37 -2.02 -22.31
N LEU A 342 -12.22 -1.52 -22.76
CA LEU A 342 -12.15 -0.65 -23.94
C LEU A 342 -12.44 -1.41 -25.23
N SER A 343 -12.00 -2.67 -25.36
CA SER A 343 -12.33 -3.52 -26.52
C SER A 343 -13.82 -3.84 -26.60
N HIS A 344 -14.52 -3.79 -25.46
CA HIS A 344 -15.97 -3.92 -25.37
C HIS A 344 -16.73 -2.59 -25.56
N GLY A 345 -16.04 -1.47 -25.83
CA GLY A 345 -16.68 -0.16 -25.98
C GLY A 345 -17.21 0.43 -24.67
N LEU A 346 -16.63 0.05 -23.54
CA LEU A 346 -16.92 0.56 -22.20
C LEU A 346 -15.76 1.41 -21.70
N THR A 347 -16.07 2.47 -20.96
CA THR A 347 -15.06 3.46 -20.55
C THR A 347 -15.00 3.67 -19.04
N LEU A 348 -14.10 4.53 -18.56
CA LEU A 348 -14.08 4.93 -17.15
C LEU A 348 -15.39 5.62 -16.69
N TRP A 349 -16.14 6.20 -17.63
CA TRP A 349 -17.40 6.91 -17.36
C TRP A 349 -18.53 5.94 -17.07
N ASP A 350 -18.44 4.71 -17.59
CA ASP A 350 -19.42 3.65 -17.35
C ASP A 350 -19.25 2.97 -15.98
N LEU A 351 -18.08 3.12 -15.32
CA LEU A 351 -17.76 2.42 -14.08
C LEU A 351 -18.82 2.58 -12.99
N ASP A 352 -19.38 3.79 -12.86
CA ASP A 352 -20.34 4.09 -11.80
C ASP A 352 -21.80 3.97 -12.27
N ARG A 353 -22.05 3.78 -13.58
CA ARG A 353 -23.38 3.54 -14.17
C ARG A 353 -23.89 2.15 -13.78
N GLU A 354 -25.20 2.03 -13.59
CA GLU A 354 -25.86 0.77 -13.21
C GLU A 354 -26.49 0.06 -14.41
N PHE A 355 -26.11 -1.20 -14.60
CA PHE A 355 -26.57 -2.05 -15.69
C PHE A 355 -27.31 -3.28 -15.17
N ALA A 356 -28.17 -3.86 -16.00
CA ALA A 356 -28.78 -5.15 -15.68
C ALA A 356 -27.74 -6.27 -15.87
N VAL A 357 -27.65 -7.19 -14.90
CA VAL A 357 -26.64 -8.26 -14.91
C VAL A 357 -27.24 -9.67 -14.83
N GLY A 358 -28.56 -9.79 -14.96
CA GLY A 358 -29.23 -11.08 -15.17
C GLY A 358 -29.05 -12.10 -14.03
N GLY A 359 -28.86 -11.66 -12.79
CA GLY A 359 -28.65 -12.53 -11.64
C GLY A 359 -27.18 -12.78 -11.28
N PHE A 360 -26.21 -12.21 -12.02
CA PHE A 360 -24.79 -12.26 -11.68
C PHE A 360 -24.55 -11.82 -10.23
N ALA A 361 -23.76 -12.61 -9.49
CA ALA A 361 -23.50 -12.42 -8.06
C ALA A 361 -24.78 -12.23 -7.19
N GLY A 362 -25.89 -12.85 -7.59
CA GLY A 362 -27.18 -12.76 -6.88
C GLY A 362 -27.91 -11.43 -7.03
N LYS A 363 -27.49 -10.55 -7.95
CA LYS A 363 -28.08 -9.22 -8.16
C LYS A 363 -28.69 -9.08 -9.55
N GLN A 364 -29.76 -8.28 -9.64
CA GLN A 364 -30.40 -7.98 -10.93
C GLN A 364 -29.76 -6.79 -11.64
N ARG A 365 -29.28 -5.79 -10.88
CA ARG A 365 -28.54 -4.64 -11.38
C ARG A 365 -27.30 -4.37 -10.54
N MET A 366 -26.23 -3.94 -11.19
CA MET A 366 -24.95 -3.63 -10.54
C MET A 366 -24.26 -2.48 -11.27
N LYS A 367 -23.43 -1.74 -10.54
CA LYS A 367 -22.47 -0.82 -11.15
C LYS A 367 -21.42 -1.61 -11.91
N LEU A 368 -20.96 -1.12 -13.06
CA LEU A 368 -19.89 -1.79 -13.81
C LEU A 368 -18.62 -1.99 -12.94
N ARG A 369 -18.30 -1.02 -12.09
CA ARG A 369 -17.21 -1.12 -11.10
C ARG A 369 -17.35 -2.34 -10.19
N ASP A 370 -18.56 -2.60 -9.71
CA ASP A 370 -18.82 -3.72 -8.80
C ASP A 370 -18.77 -5.05 -9.58
N VAL A 371 -19.27 -5.08 -10.82
CA VAL A 371 -19.14 -6.24 -11.73
C VAL A 371 -17.68 -6.59 -11.94
N LEU A 372 -16.85 -5.62 -12.36
CA LEU A 372 -15.40 -5.82 -12.54
C LEU A 372 -14.71 -6.21 -11.24
N GLY A 373 -15.17 -5.70 -10.10
CA GLY A 373 -14.68 -6.08 -8.78
C GLY A 373 -14.86 -7.57 -8.52
N VAL A 374 -16.08 -8.09 -8.71
CA VAL A 374 -16.38 -9.52 -8.55
C VAL A 374 -15.58 -10.35 -9.56
N LEU A 375 -15.62 -10.00 -10.85
CA LEU A 375 -14.94 -10.77 -11.90
C LEU A 375 -13.44 -10.88 -11.68
N ARG A 376 -12.77 -9.75 -11.36
CA ARG A 376 -11.33 -9.76 -11.09
C ARG A 376 -11.00 -10.58 -9.86
N ASP A 377 -11.83 -10.49 -8.81
CA ASP A 377 -11.60 -11.21 -7.55
C ASP A 377 -11.82 -12.72 -7.69
N ALA A 378 -12.80 -13.12 -8.49
CA ALA A 378 -13.13 -14.49 -8.80
C ALA A 378 -12.12 -15.17 -9.74
N TYR A 379 -11.67 -14.48 -10.79
CA TYR A 379 -11.02 -15.13 -11.93
C TYR A 379 -9.58 -14.66 -12.22
N CYS A 380 -9.15 -13.51 -11.70
CA CYS A 380 -7.88 -12.88 -12.11
C CYS A 380 -6.96 -12.50 -10.93
N ARG A 381 -7.17 -13.08 -9.75
CA ARG A 381 -6.28 -12.93 -8.58
C ARG A 381 -5.26 -14.06 -8.56
N THR A 382 -4.93 -14.58 -7.39
CA THR A 382 -3.98 -15.67 -7.17
C THR A 382 -4.55 -17.05 -7.50
N VAL A 383 -5.79 -17.13 -7.97
CA VAL A 383 -6.46 -18.37 -8.40
C VAL A 383 -6.98 -18.14 -9.82
N GLY A 384 -6.53 -18.97 -10.76
CA GLY A 384 -7.12 -19.09 -12.09
C GLY A 384 -8.11 -20.25 -12.09
N VAL A 385 -9.35 -19.99 -12.52
CA VAL A 385 -10.40 -21.01 -12.52
C VAL A 385 -10.73 -21.40 -13.96
N GLU A 386 -10.61 -22.69 -14.26
CA GLU A 386 -11.00 -23.27 -15.55
C GLU A 386 -12.14 -24.25 -15.33
N TYR A 387 -13.35 -23.88 -15.78
CA TYR A 387 -14.54 -24.72 -15.57
C TYR A 387 -15.58 -24.66 -16.69
N GLN A 388 -15.51 -23.66 -17.58
CA GLN A 388 -16.50 -23.49 -18.64
C GLN A 388 -16.52 -24.62 -19.68
N HIS A 389 -15.47 -25.43 -19.73
CA HIS A 389 -15.40 -26.63 -20.57
C HIS A 389 -16.29 -27.78 -20.04
N ILE A 390 -16.78 -27.71 -18.81
CA ILE A 390 -17.71 -28.68 -18.23
C ILE A 390 -19.04 -28.62 -18.99
N ILE A 391 -19.48 -29.76 -19.53
CA ILE A 391 -20.71 -29.84 -20.32
C ILE A 391 -21.94 -29.62 -19.42
N ASN A 392 -21.94 -30.20 -18.22
CA ASN A 392 -23.06 -30.14 -17.28
C ASN A 392 -23.31 -28.70 -16.77
N PRO A 393 -24.46 -28.08 -17.10
CA PRO A 393 -24.80 -26.75 -16.63
C PRO A 393 -24.98 -26.63 -15.10
N GLU A 394 -25.40 -27.71 -14.42
CA GLU A 394 -25.60 -27.69 -12.97
C GLU A 394 -24.27 -27.58 -12.24
N GLU A 395 -23.25 -28.33 -12.67
CA GLU A 395 -21.89 -28.23 -12.13
C GLU A 395 -21.27 -26.85 -12.38
N ARG A 396 -21.44 -26.30 -13.60
CA ARG A 396 -20.97 -24.95 -13.90
C ARG A 396 -21.64 -23.90 -13.01
N ARG A 397 -22.95 -24.01 -12.78
CA ARG A 397 -23.69 -23.09 -11.89
C ARG A 397 -23.23 -23.24 -10.44
N TRP A 398 -23.05 -24.48 -9.97
CA TRP A 398 -22.57 -24.76 -8.61
C TRP A 398 -21.21 -24.13 -8.33
N LEU A 399 -20.31 -24.16 -9.32
CA LEU A 399 -19.01 -23.50 -9.28
C LEU A 399 -19.16 -21.97 -9.28
N GLN A 400 -19.97 -21.42 -10.19
CA GLN A 400 -20.23 -19.97 -10.25
C GLN A 400 -20.72 -19.41 -8.91
N GLU A 401 -21.68 -20.08 -8.27
CA GLU A 401 -22.26 -19.68 -6.97
C GLU A 401 -21.24 -19.68 -5.83
N ARG A 402 -20.14 -20.46 -5.93
CA ARG A 402 -19.07 -20.52 -4.93
C ARG A 402 -17.88 -19.62 -5.25
N ILE A 403 -17.67 -19.30 -6.52
CA ILE A 403 -16.54 -18.50 -6.99
C ILE A 403 -16.88 -17.02 -7.01
N GLU A 404 -18.06 -16.65 -7.51
CA GLU A 404 -18.50 -15.26 -7.73
C GLU A 404 -19.09 -14.59 -6.48
N VAL A 405 -18.59 -14.97 -5.30
CA VAL A 405 -19.03 -14.42 -4.00
C VAL A 405 -17.88 -13.70 -3.29
N PRO A 406 -18.17 -12.74 -2.39
CA PRO A 406 -17.15 -12.13 -1.57
C PRO A 406 -16.51 -13.17 -0.63
N HIS A 407 -15.21 -13.44 -0.81
CA HIS A 407 -14.44 -14.32 0.07
C HIS A 407 -13.94 -13.56 1.31
N PRO A 408 -14.46 -13.83 2.52
CA PRO A 408 -14.01 -13.15 3.73
C PRO A 408 -12.56 -13.53 4.04
N LYS A 409 -11.82 -12.61 4.66
CA LYS A 409 -10.47 -12.92 5.15
C LYS A 409 -10.57 -13.98 6.27
N PRO A 410 -9.71 -15.01 6.28
CA PRO A 410 -9.64 -15.95 7.39
C PRO A 410 -9.42 -15.21 8.71
N SER A 411 -9.90 -15.77 9.81
CA SER A 411 -9.68 -15.23 11.14
C SER A 411 -8.18 -15.16 11.49
N PRO A 412 -7.75 -14.28 12.41
CA PRO A 412 -6.36 -14.26 12.85
C PRO A 412 -5.87 -15.59 13.43
N GLY A 413 -6.76 -16.44 13.95
CA GLY A 413 -6.44 -17.79 14.42
C GLY A 413 -6.09 -18.72 13.27
N GLU A 414 -6.93 -18.78 12.25
CA GLU A 414 -6.67 -19.58 11.03
C GLU A 414 -5.42 -19.10 10.30
N GLN A 415 -5.20 -17.79 10.20
CA GLN A 415 -3.97 -17.25 9.59
C GLN A 415 -2.71 -17.70 10.34
N LYS A 416 -2.74 -17.71 11.68
CA LYS A 416 -1.61 -18.19 12.50
C LYS A 416 -1.41 -19.70 12.36
N TYR A 417 -2.49 -20.47 12.18
CA TYR A 417 -2.40 -21.90 11.96
C TYR A 417 -1.83 -22.26 10.58
N ILE A 418 -2.28 -21.58 9.52
CA ILE A 418 -1.68 -21.71 8.19
C ILE A 418 -0.18 -21.35 8.25
N LEU A 419 0.17 -20.27 8.94
CA LEU A 419 1.57 -19.89 9.15
C LEU A 419 2.35 -20.94 9.95
N SER A 420 1.77 -21.57 10.97
CA SER A 420 2.46 -22.60 11.73
C SER A 420 2.74 -23.86 10.90
N LYS A 421 1.84 -24.22 9.97
CA LYS A 421 2.05 -25.29 8.99
C LYS A 421 3.17 -24.96 8.01
N LEU A 422 3.23 -23.72 7.52
CA LEU A 422 4.36 -23.25 6.70
C LEU A 422 5.68 -23.28 7.48
N ASN A 423 5.69 -22.80 8.73
CA ASN A 423 6.88 -22.85 9.59
C ASN A 423 7.37 -24.29 9.80
N ALA A 424 6.46 -25.24 10.02
CA ALA A 424 6.80 -26.65 10.18
C ALA A 424 7.39 -27.24 8.88
N ALA A 425 6.80 -26.90 7.73
CA ALA A 425 7.29 -27.33 6.42
C ALA A 425 8.72 -26.82 6.14
N GLU A 426 8.96 -25.52 6.34
CA GLU A 426 10.26 -24.88 6.08
C GLU A 426 11.33 -25.32 7.10
N ALA A 427 10.98 -25.42 8.39
CA ALA A 427 11.90 -25.87 9.43
C ALA A 427 12.36 -27.31 9.19
N PHE A 428 11.46 -28.19 8.74
CA PHE A 428 11.79 -29.57 8.41
C PHE A 428 12.78 -29.67 7.24
N GLU A 429 12.53 -28.93 6.15
CA GLU A 429 13.45 -28.87 5.00
C GLU A 429 14.82 -28.32 5.39
N THR A 430 14.84 -27.19 6.12
CA THR A 430 16.07 -26.54 6.59
C THR A 430 16.89 -27.46 7.50
N PHE A 431 16.23 -28.21 8.37
CA PHE A 431 16.87 -29.20 9.22
C PHE A 431 17.51 -30.32 8.40
N LEU A 432 16.76 -30.91 7.45
CA LEU A 432 17.29 -31.97 6.58
C LEU A 432 18.48 -31.47 5.74
N GLN A 433 18.42 -30.24 5.25
CA GLN A 433 19.51 -29.59 4.51
C GLN A 433 20.77 -29.43 5.36
N THR A 434 20.61 -29.04 6.63
CA THR A 434 21.73 -28.77 7.52
C THR A 434 22.37 -30.06 8.05
N LYS A 435 21.55 -31.07 8.38
CA LYS A 435 22.02 -32.30 9.05
C LYS A 435 22.45 -33.40 8.08
N TYR A 436 21.80 -33.55 6.95
CA TYR A 436 22.06 -34.64 6.00
C TYR A 436 22.59 -34.11 4.67
N VAL A 437 23.73 -33.40 4.74
CA VAL A 437 24.42 -32.83 3.58
C VAL A 437 24.81 -33.95 2.60
N GLY A 438 24.48 -33.79 1.33
CA GLY A 438 24.83 -34.75 0.26
C GLY A 438 23.87 -35.93 0.11
N GLN A 439 22.87 -36.10 0.99
CA GLN A 439 21.82 -37.10 0.78
C GLN A 439 20.68 -36.54 -0.11
N LYS A 440 20.22 -37.34 -1.09
CA LYS A 440 19.03 -37.00 -1.88
C LYS A 440 17.79 -37.04 -1.00
N ARG A 441 17.05 -35.93 -0.94
CA ARG A 441 15.84 -35.77 -0.12
C ARG A 441 14.60 -35.24 -0.84
N PHE A 442 14.73 -34.88 -2.13
CA PHE A 442 13.64 -34.34 -2.97
C PHE A 442 12.88 -33.19 -2.30
N SER A 443 13.60 -32.11 -2.04
CA SER A 443 13.12 -30.99 -1.23
C SER A 443 11.82 -30.37 -1.75
N LEU A 444 11.01 -29.91 -0.79
CA LEU A 444 9.81 -29.11 -1.03
C LEU A 444 10.08 -27.60 -1.08
N GLU A 445 11.34 -27.16 -1.04
CA GLU A 445 11.70 -25.73 -1.10
C GLU A 445 11.02 -25.01 -2.29
N GLY A 446 10.33 -23.91 -2.00
CA GLY A 446 9.51 -23.13 -2.93
C GLY A 446 8.08 -23.67 -3.18
N GLY A 447 7.76 -24.86 -2.65
CA GLY A 447 6.45 -25.53 -2.75
C GLY A 447 5.82 -25.84 -1.39
N GLU A 448 6.28 -25.20 -0.32
CA GLU A 448 5.89 -25.47 1.07
C GLU A 448 4.39 -25.28 1.31
N THR A 449 3.73 -24.45 0.49
CA THR A 449 2.27 -24.22 0.53
C THR A 449 1.46 -25.50 0.26
N VAL A 450 2.05 -26.57 -0.29
CA VAL A 450 1.37 -27.87 -0.40
C VAL A 450 0.98 -28.44 0.97
N ILE A 451 1.74 -28.14 2.03
CA ILE A 451 1.46 -28.65 3.38
C ILE A 451 0.17 -28.04 3.95
N PRO A 452 0.01 -26.71 4.09
CA PRO A 452 -1.27 -26.14 4.52
C PRO A 452 -2.42 -26.44 3.55
N LEU A 453 -2.15 -26.66 2.25
CA LEU A 453 -3.18 -27.09 1.30
C LEU A 453 -3.72 -28.49 1.63
N LEU A 454 -2.85 -29.49 1.75
CA LEU A 454 -3.24 -30.86 2.11
C LEU A 454 -3.89 -30.91 3.50
N ASP A 455 -3.37 -30.14 4.45
CA ASP A 455 -3.96 -29.98 5.78
C ASP A 455 -5.41 -29.46 5.71
N THR A 456 -5.69 -28.48 4.83
CA THR A 456 -7.05 -27.97 4.61
C THR A 456 -7.96 -29.01 3.96
N ILE A 457 -7.44 -29.84 3.06
CA ILE A 457 -8.21 -30.95 2.45
C ILE A 457 -8.60 -31.97 3.53
N LEU A 458 -7.67 -32.34 4.42
CA LEU A 458 -7.96 -33.24 5.53
C LEU A 458 -8.93 -32.64 6.55
N ASP A 459 -8.80 -31.35 6.88
CA ASP A 459 -9.76 -30.66 7.74
C ASP A 459 -11.18 -30.71 7.16
N LYS A 460 -11.32 -30.50 5.85
CA LYS A 460 -12.61 -30.62 5.16
C LYS A 460 -13.12 -32.04 5.09
N ALA A 461 -12.28 -33.03 4.83
CA ALA A 461 -12.68 -34.43 4.86
C ALA A 461 -13.21 -34.83 6.25
N ALA A 462 -12.53 -34.41 7.31
CA ALA A 462 -12.98 -34.62 8.69
C ALA A 462 -14.26 -33.83 9.03
N GLU A 463 -14.41 -32.60 8.52
CA GLU A 463 -15.65 -31.80 8.67
C GLU A 463 -16.87 -32.48 8.04
N TYR A 464 -16.67 -33.18 6.93
CA TYR A 464 -17.70 -33.95 6.24
C TYR A 464 -17.81 -35.40 6.75
N GLU A 465 -17.12 -35.75 7.84
CA GLU A 465 -17.15 -37.08 8.48
C GLU A 465 -16.75 -38.21 7.51
N LEU A 466 -15.81 -37.96 6.61
CA LEU A 466 -15.25 -38.99 5.73
C LEU A 466 -14.27 -39.88 6.50
N ASP A 467 -14.39 -41.20 6.32
CA ASP A 467 -13.64 -42.20 7.09
C ASP A 467 -12.12 -42.12 6.88
N GLU A 468 -11.68 -41.97 5.63
CA GLU A 468 -10.26 -42.03 5.26
C GLU A 468 -9.93 -41.18 4.04
N VAL A 469 -8.75 -40.55 4.06
CA VAL A 469 -8.13 -39.89 2.90
C VAL A 469 -6.84 -40.64 2.55
N VAL A 470 -6.84 -41.25 1.37
CA VAL A 470 -5.67 -41.94 0.82
C VAL A 470 -4.96 -41.01 -0.17
N ILE A 471 -3.63 -40.89 -0.04
CA ILE A 471 -2.78 -40.00 -0.82
C ILE A 471 -1.83 -40.82 -1.68
N GLY A 472 -1.81 -40.53 -2.99
CA GLY A 472 -0.73 -40.90 -3.91
C GLY A 472 0.05 -39.65 -4.31
N MET A 473 1.39 -39.69 -4.25
CA MET A 473 2.23 -38.55 -4.59
C MET A 473 3.62 -38.96 -5.09
N PRO A 474 4.31 -38.13 -5.88
CA PRO A 474 5.69 -38.38 -6.30
C PRO A 474 6.69 -38.14 -5.15
N HIS A 475 7.99 -38.24 -5.45
CA HIS A 475 9.05 -38.10 -4.44
C HIS A 475 9.18 -36.68 -3.83
N ARG A 476 8.74 -35.62 -4.54
CA ARG A 476 8.95 -34.22 -4.13
C ARG A 476 8.16 -33.89 -2.87
N GLY A 477 8.85 -33.50 -1.81
CA GLY A 477 8.25 -33.16 -0.52
C GLY A 477 7.64 -34.33 0.25
N ARG A 478 7.85 -35.58 -0.19
CA ARG A 478 7.20 -36.75 0.43
C ARG A 478 7.55 -36.91 1.92
N LEU A 479 8.82 -36.69 2.29
CA LEU A 479 9.25 -36.75 3.69
C LEU A 479 8.57 -35.66 4.55
N ASN A 480 8.31 -34.50 3.94
CA ASN A 480 7.62 -33.39 4.57
C ASN A 480 6.14 -33.75 4.82
N VAL A 481 5.47 -34.34 3.84
CA VAL A 481 4.09 -34.86 3.97
C VAL A 481 4.01 -35.97 5.01
N LEU A 482 4.96 -36.91 5.02
CA LEU A 482 5.01 -37.97 6.04
C LEU A 482 5.07 -37.40 7.46
N ALA A 483 5.95 -36.42 7.70
CA ALA A 483 6.11 -35.81 9.02
C ALA A 483 4.94 -34.91 9.41
N ASN A 484 4.53 -33.99 8.52
CA ASN A 484 3.66 -32.87 8.86
C ASN A 484 2.17 -33.09 8.53
N ILE A 485 1.84 -34.08 7.70
CA ILE A 485 0.46 -34.41 7.29
C ILE A 485 0.04 -35.77 7.82
N VAL A 486 0.79 -36.83 7.49
CA VAL A 486 0.46 -38.20 7.95
C VAL A 486 0.76 -38.36 9.45
N GLY A 487 1.73 -37.61 9.98
CA GLY A 487 2.10 -37.66 11.39
C GLY A 487 3.07 -38.79 11.72
N LYS A 488 3.84 -39.28 10.74
CA LYS A 488 4.91 -40.25 10.97
C LYS A 488 5.93 -39.65 11.94
N PRO A 489 6.30 -40.34 13.04
CA PRO A 489 7.23 -39.80 14.01
C PRO A 489 8.56 -39.41 13.36
N ILE A 490 9.00 -38.18 13.61
CA ILE A 490 10.24 -37.63 13.06
C ILE A 490 11.45 -38.51 13.42
N SER A 491 11.46 -39.12 14.62
CA SER A 491 12.48 -40.06 15.05
C SER A 491 12.62 -41.26 14.12
N GLN A 492 11.50 -41.83 13.65
CA GLN A 492 11.48 -42.95 12.72
C GLN A 492 12.04 -42.52 11.35
N ILE A 493 11.65 -41.34 10.88
CA ILE A 493 12.19 -40.78 9.63
C ILE A 493 13.71 -40.60 9.74
N PHE A 494 14.23 -40.08 10.86
CA PHE A 494 15.67 -39.87 11.04
C PHE A 494 16.46 -41.17 11.19
N GLN A 495 15.90 -42.21 11.82
CA GLN A 495 16.53 -43.54 11.85
C GLN A 495 16.74 -44.11 10.44
N GLU A 496 15.79 -43.89 9.52
CA GLU A 496 15.91 -44.25 8.10
C GLU A 496 17.00 -43.43 7.37
N PHE A 497 17.38 -42.26 7.89
CA PHE A 497 18.53 -41.50 7.40
C PHE A 497 19.87 -41.97 7.95
N GLU A 498 19.89 -42.47 9.18
CA GLU A 498 21.09 -43.00 9.84
C GLU A 498 21.40 -44.45 9.46
N GLY A 499 20.46 -45.16 8.84
CA GLY A 499 20.64 -46.55 8.40
C GLY A 499 20.42 -47.59 9.51
N ASN A 500 19.94 -47.16 10.68
CA ASN A 500 19.59 -48.02 11.81
C ASN A 500 18.12 -48.45 11.71
N LEU A 501 17.82 -49.37 10.79
CA LEU A 501 16.49 -49.95 10.64
C LEU A 501 16.27 -51.05 11.69
N ASP A 502 15.12 -51.01 12.36
CA ASP A 502 14.68 -52.07 13.29
C ASP A 502 14.54 -53.40 12.51
N PRO A 503 14.86 -54.58 13.08
CA PRO A 503 14.79 -55.86 12.34
C PRO A 503 13.41 -56.17 11.75
N GLY A 504 12.33 -55.59 12.31
CA GLY A 504 10.97 -55.67 11.77
C GLY A 504 10.73 -54.82 10.51
N GLN A 505 11.50 -53.74 10.31
CA GLN A 505 11.51 -52.94 9.07
C GLN A 505 12.47 -53.49 8.00
N ALA A 506 13.38 -54.38 8.39
CA ALA A 506 14.35 -55.04 7.50
C ALA A 506 13.79 -56.30 6.80
N HIS A 507 12.46 -56.47 6.72
CA HIS A 507 11.85 -57.62 6.06
C HIS A 507 11.71 -57.38 4.55
N GLY A 508 12.45 -58.14 3.73
CA GLY A 508 12.45 -58.04 2.26
C GLY A 508 13.68 -57.32 1.69
N SER A 509 13.67 -57.00 0.38
CA SER A 509 14.76 -56.24 -0.27
C SER A 509 14.83 -54.77 0.18
N GLY A 510 13.79 -54.30 0.88
CA GLY A 510 13.59 -52.89 1.21
C GLY A 510 13.33 -52.02 -0.02
N ASP A 511 12.92 -50.79 0.21
CA ASP A 511 12.92 -49.72 -0.79
C ASP A 511 13.41 -48.43 -0.13
N VAL A 512 13.77 -47.43 -0.93
CA VAL A 512 14.22 -46.15 -0.43
C VAL A 512 13.11 -45.44 0.37
N LYS A 513 13.50 -44.73 1.43
CA LYS A 513 12.61 -44.04 2.40
C LYS A 513 11.51 -43.14 1.80
N TYR A 514 11.67 -42.70 0.56
CA TYR A 514 10.69 -41.90 -0.18
C TYR A 514 9.79 -42.71 -1.14
N HIS A 515 9.74 -44.04 -1.00
CA HIS A 515 8.77 -44.93 -1.68
C HIS A 515 7.84 -45.66 -0.69
N LEU A 516 8.19 -45.67 0.60
CA LEU A 516 7.43 -46.38 1.62
C LEU A 516 6.14 -45.62 1.97
N GLY A 517 5.05 -46.38 2.16
CA GLY A 517 3.78 -45.86 2.65
C GLY A 517 3.78 -45.63 4.16
N ALA A 518 2.73 -44.97 4.66
CA ALA A 518 2.50 -44.76 6.08
C ALA A 518 1.01 -44.51 6.36
N GLU A 519 0.59 -44.82 7.58
CA GLU A 519 -0.76 -44.55 8.05
C GLU A 519 -0.72 -43.66 9.29
N GLY A 520 -1.74 -42.83 9.45
CA GLY A 520 -1.88 -41.92 10.57
C GLY A 520 -3.33 -41.51 10.80
N LYS A 521 -3.53 -40.64 11.80
CA LYS A 521 -4.82 -40.03 12.12
C LYS A 521 -4.70 -38.52 12.10
N TYR A 522 -5.63 -37.87 11.43
CA TYR A 522 -5.75 -36.43 11.40
C TYR A 522 -6.84 -35.97 12.38
N PHE A 523 -6.54 -34.95 13.17
CA PHE A 523 -7.49 -34.30 14.07
C PHE A 523 -7.63 -32.85 13.67
N ARG A 524 -8.87 -32.36 13.62
CA ARG A 524 -9.14 -30.96 13.30
C ARG A 524 -8.56 -30.04 14.36
N MET A 525 -7.98 -28.93 13.91
CA MET A 525 -7.48 -27.89 14.81
C MET A 525 -8.62 -27.02 15.35
N PHE A 526 -9.61 -26.73 14.50
CA PHE A 526 -10.78 -25.93 14.85
C PHE A 526 -12.04 -26.77 14.66
N GLY A 527 -12.79 -26.97 15.74
CA GLY A 527 -13.97 -27.84 15.75
C GLY A 527 -13.65 -29.29 16.06
N ASP A 528 -14.69 -30.12 16.06
CA ASP A 528 -14.60 -31.56 16.32
C ASP A 528 -14.54 -32.34 14.99
N GLY A 529 -13.89 -33.50 15.01
CA GLY A 529 -13.77 -34.41 13.87
C GLY A 529 -12.37 -35.02 13.75
N GLU A 530 -12.32 -36.26 13.29
CA GLU A 530 -11.10 -36.97 12.90
C GLU A 530 -11.29 -37.66 11.56
N THR A 531 -10.20 -37.90 10.84
CA THR A 531 -10.21 -38.76 9.65
C THR A 531 -8.90 -39.56 9.60
N LYS A 532 -8.94 -40.77 9.05
CA LYS A 532 -7.72 -41.56 8.83
C LYS A 532 -6.97 -40.97 7.62
N VAL A 533 -5.64 -40.94 7.68
CA VAL A 533 -4.81 -40.51 6.56
C VAL A 533 -3.81 -41.61 6.21
N THR A 534 -3.78 -41.99 4.94
CA THR A 534 -2.90 -43.05 4.45
C THR A 534 -2.12 -42.56 3.24
N LEU A 535 -0.81 -42.75 3.24
CA LEU A 535 0.06 -42.50 2.10
C LEU A 535 0.45 -43.84 1.48
N THR A 536 0.05 -44.08 0.24
CA THR A 536 0.36 -45.34 -0.44
C THR A 536 1.84 -45.43 -0.85
N ALA A 537 2.35 -46.64 -0.96
CA ALA A 537 3.70 -46.89 -1.48
C ALA A 537 3.73 -46.69 -3.00
N ASN A 538 4.86 -46.23 -3.54
CA ASN A 538 4.98 -45.99 -4.99
C ASN A 538 6.42 -46.21 -5.48
N PRO A 539 6.62 -46.71 -6.72
CA PRO A 539 7.94 -46.79 -7.34
C PRO A 539 8.40 -45.40 -7.83
N SER A 540 9.63 -45.34 -8.38
CA SER A 540 10.14 -44.12 -9.03
C SER A 540 9.46 -43.75 -10.35
N HIS A 541 8.64 -44.63 -10.93
CA HIS A 541 7.89 -44.34 -12.15
C HIS A 541 6.74 -43.38 -11.83
N LEU A 542 6.90 -42.11 -12.22
CA LEU A 542 5.91 -41.06 -11.97
C LEU A 542 4.54 -41.43 -12.55
N GLU A 543 3.48 -41.00 -11.86
CA GLU A 543 2.06 -41.23 -12.17
C GLU A 543 1.59 -42.71 -12.22
N THR A 544 2.48 -43.70 -12.05
CA THR A 544 2.07 -45.12 -12.03
C THR A 544 1.29 -45.51 -10.77
N VAL A 545 1.37 -44.68 -9.73
CA VAL A 545 0.62 -44.85 -8.49
C VAL A 545 -0.86 -44.49 -8.65
N ASP A 546 -1.23 -43.70 -9.65
CA ASP A 546 -2.57 -43.16 -9.81
C ASP A 546 -3.65 -44.26 -9.91
N PRO A 547 -3.54 -45.26 -10.82
CA PRO A 547 -4.52 -46.36 -10.85
C PRO A 547 -4.44 -47.30 -9.64
N VAL A 548 -3.32 -47.32 -8.92
CA VAL A 548 -3.14 -48.12 -7.69
C VAL A 548 -3.80 -47.44 -6.50
N LEU A 549 -3.91 -46.10 -6.51
CA LEU A 549 -4.62 -45.33 -5.50
C LEU A 549 -6.14 -45.46 -5.65
N GLU A 550 -6.64 -45.46 -6.89
CA GLU A 550 -8.07 -45.57 -7.20
C GLU A 550 -8.65 -46.96 -6.97
N GLY A 551 -7.84 -48.01 -7.18
CA GLY A 551 -8.24 -49.41 -7.03
C GLY A 551 -8.07 -49.91 -5.60
#